data_AF-A0AAX2EEU5-F1
#
_entry.id   AF-A0AAX2EEU5-F1
#
_cell.length_a   1.000
_cell.length_b   1.000
_cell.length_c   1.000
_cell.angle_alpha   90.00
_cell.angle_beta   90.00
_cell.angle_gamma   90.00
#
_symmetry.space_group_name_H-M   'P 1'
#
loop_
_entity.id
_entity.type
_entity.pdbx_description
1 polymer ?
#
loop_
_entity_poly.entity_id
_entity_poly.type
_entity_poly.pdbx_seq_one_letter_code
_entity_poly.pdbx_strand_id
1 'polypeptide(L)'
;MCTCCGYKTLEDDEGSYDICPICFWEDDPYQNAHVYEAGGANTVSLIEAQKNYMDFGACKRRVIPYTRELYNHDKKDPAWRVAKDNLSHVREICNNFEESNISINELDKRLSECKVPDHMEKSVDKARQEIEKINFYTSVYKQREEVIPVLHHMGI
;
A
#
# COMPACT_ATOMS: atom_id res chain seq x y z
N MET A 1 6.74 -9.46 -16.53
CA MET A 1 5.63 -8.48 -16.75
C MET A 1 5.90 -7.26 -15.88
N CYS A 2 5.69 -6.03 -16.35
CA CYS A 2 5.86 -4.84 -15.49
C CYS A 2 4.73 -4.73 -14.45
N THR A 3 5.08 -4.74 -13.17
CA THR A 3 4.16 -4.58 -12.03
C THR A 3 3.49 -3.20 -11.97
N CYS A 4 4.15 -2.17 -12.50
CA CYS A 4 3.62 -0.81 -12.54
C CYS A 4 2.51 -0.62 -13.61
N CYS A 5 2.75 -0.99 -14.88
CA CYS A 5 1.79 -0.71 -15.96
C CYS A 5 0.98 -1.93 -16.44
N GLY A 6 1.43 -3.13 -16.08
CA GLY A 6 0.81 -4.41 -16.45
C GLY A 6 1.13 -4.90 -17.85
N TYR A 7 1.98 -4.22 -18.61
CA TYR A 7 2.39 -4.66 -19.94
C TYR A 7 3.53 -5.67 -19.87
N LYS A 8 3.52 -6.62 -20.80
CA LYS A 8 4.56 -7.65 -20.97
C LYS A 8 5.74 -7.10 -21.76
N THR A 9 6.49 -6.17 -21.16
CA THR A 9 7.65 -5.52 -21.78
C THR A 9 9.00 -5.93 -21.19
N LEU A 10 8.98 -6.81 -20.20
CA LEU A 10 10.18 -7.32 -19.53
C LEU A 10 10.35 -8.75 -20.03
N GLU A 11 11.54 -9.07 -20.54
CA GLU A 11 11.79 -10.31 -21.29
C GLU A 11 11.90 -11.54 -20.37
N ASP A 12 12.30 -11.35 -19.10
CA ASP A 12 12.51 -12.43 -18.13
C ASP A 12 11.46 -12.48 -17.01
N ASP A 13 11.34 -13.68 -16.46
CA ASP A 13 10.60 -14.08 -15.27
C ASP A 13 11.29 -13.58 -13.99
N GLU A 14 10.91 -12.37 -13.57
CA GLU A 14 11.19 -11.73 -12.28
C GLU A 14 12.69 -11.49 -11.94
N GLY A 15 13.09 -10.22 -11.83
CA GLY A 15 14.40 -9.85 -11.27
C GLY A 15 15.51 -9.63 -12.29
N SER A 16 15.17 -9.27 -13.53
CA SER A 16 16.13 -8.80 -14.52
C SER A 16 16.64 -7.38 -14.24
N TYR A 17 16.02 -6.66 -13.30
CA TYR A 17 16.26 -5.23 -13.04
C TYR A 17 16.06 -4.37 -14.31
N ASP A 18 15.28 -4.87 -15.27
CA ASP A 18 14.98 -4.16 -16.49
C ASP A 18 14.07 -2.96 -16.23
N ILE A 19 14.31 -1.89 -16.97
CA ILE A 19 13.46 -0.70 -16.95
C ILE A 19 12.36 -0.88 -17.99
N CYS A 20 11.10 -0.87 -17.54
CA CYS A 20 9.95 -0.94 -18.42
C CYS A 20 9.94 0.27 -19.38
N PRO A 21 10.01 0.07 -20.71
CA PRO A 21 10.05 1.20 -21.63
C PRO A 21 8.74 2.00 -21.67
N ILE A 22 7.61 1.41 -21.27
CA ILE A 22 6.29 2.08 -21.29
C ILE A 22 6.12 3.04 -20.12
N CYS A 23 6.52 2.66 -18.91
CA CYS A 23 6.27 3.46 -17.71
C CYS A 23 7.53 3.86 -16.95
N PHE A 24 8.70 3.34 -17.35
CA PHE A 24 10.00 3.59 -16.73
C PHE A 24 10.13 3.11 -15.28
N TRP A 25 9.32 2.13 -14.87
CA TRP A 25 9.52 1.38 -13.63
C TRP A 25 10.64 0.35 -13.82
N GLU A 26 11.59 0.35 -12.90
CA GLU A 26 12.63 -0.69 -12.83
C GLU A 26 12.07 -1.92 -12.10
N ASP A 27 12.30 -3.12 -12.68
CA ASP A 27 11.84 -4.39 -12.12
C ASP A 27 12.63 -4.80 -10.86
N ASP A 28 12.38 -4.08 -9.77
CA ASP A 28 12.96 -4.32 -8.45
C ASP A 28 12.10 -5.32 -7.67
N PRO A 29 12.58 -6.56 -7.41
CA PRO A 29 11.80 -7.58 -6.71
C PRO A 29 11.38 -7.17 -5.29
N TYR A 30 12.20 -6.36 -4.62
CA TYR A 30 11.90 -5.90 -3.27
C TYR A 30 10.72 -4.92 -3.29
N GLN A 31 10.74 -3.89 -4.13
CA GLN A 31 9.64 -2.93 -4.24
C GLN A 31 8.38 -3.54 -4.88
N ASN A 32 8.55 -4.54 -5.75
CA ASN A 32 7.43 -5.32 -6.30
C ASN A 32 6.69 -6.11 -5.20
N ALA A 33 7.42 -6.65 -4.21
CA ALA A 33 6.84 -7.35 -3.07
C ALA A 33 6.36 -6.40 -1.96
N HIS A 34 7.04 -5.26 -1.78
CA HIS A 34 6.75 -4.28 -0.73
C HIS A 34 6.22 -2.99 -1.35
N VAL A 35 4.94 -3.02 -1.71
CA VAL A 35 4.30 -2.03 -2.62
C VAL A 35 4.27 -0.57 -2.11
N TYR A 36 4.64 -0.34 -0.86
CA TYR A 36 4.74 0.98 -0.22
C TYR A 36 6.17 1.49 -0.10
N GLU A 37 7.18 0.63 -0.31
CA GLU A 37 8.57 1.00 -0.14
C GLU A 37 9.05 1.85 -1.31
N ALA A 38 9.68 2.97 -0.98
CA ALA A 38 10.22 3.94 -1.91
C ALA A 38 11.69 4.20 -1.59
N GLY A 39 12.40 4.85 -2.52
CA GLY A 39 13.79 5.26 -2.28
C GLY A 39 14.85 4.19 -2.55
N GLY A 40 14.45 3.03 -3.08
CA GLY A 40 15.33 2.03 -3.68
C GLY A 40 15.67 2.38 -5.14
N ALA A 41 15.71 1.37 -6.01
CA ALA A 41 15.85 1.54 -7.46
C ALA A 41 14.82 2.54 -8.02
N ASN A 42 13.57 2.41 -7.55
CA ASN A 42 12.51 3.36 -7.81
C ASN A 42 12.36 4.33 -6.64
N THR A 43 12.44 5.63 -6.93
CA THR A 43 12.31 6.71 -5.93
C THR A 43 10.89 6.86 -5.37
N VAL A 44 9.88 6.28 -6.02
CA VAL A 44 8.48 6.26 -5.60
C VAL A 44 8.08 4.82 -5.28
N SER A 45 7.02 4.63 -4.49
CA SER A 45 6.49 3.29 -4.20
C SER A 45 5.73 2.70 -5.40
N LEU A 46 5.51 1.38 -5.42
CA LEU A 46 4.75 0.75 -6.50
C LEU A 46 3.30 1.24 -6.55
N ILE A 47 2.66 1.49 -5.40
CA ILE A 47 1.32 2.09 -5.36
C ILE A 47 1.31 3.47 -6.02
N GLU A 48 2.30 4.31 -5.69
CA GLU A 48 2.41 5.64 -6.29
C GLU A 48 2.71 5.54 -7.78
N ALA A 49 3.61 4.64 -8.19
CA ALA A 49 3.95 4.41 -9.59
C ALA A 49 2.75 3.96 -10.43
N GLN A 50 1.93 3.06 -9.91
CA GLN A 50 0.70 2.63 -10.58
C GLN A 50 -0.31 3.77 -10.73
N LYS A 51 -0.49 4.60 -9.69
CA LYS A 51 -1.34 5.81 -9.72
C LYS A 51 -0.81 6.80 -10.78
N ASN A 52 0.48 7.09 -10.74
CA ASN A 52 1.18 7.96 -11.69
C ASN A 52 1.05 7.47 -13.14
N TYR A 53 1.16 6.16 -13.37
CA TYR A 53 0.99 5.58 -14.69
C TYR A 53 -0.45 5.76 -15.21
N MET A 54 -1.45 5.56 -14.37
CA MET A 54 -2.85 5.81 -14.73
C MET A 54 -3.13 7.28 -15.01
N ASP A 55 -2.46 8.20 -14.32
CA ASP A 55 -2.68 9.64 -14.46
C ASP A 55 -1.94 10.26 -15.65
N PHE A 56 -0.70 9.85 -15.92
CA PHE A 56 0.15 10.48 -16.93
C PHE A 56 1.10 9.53 -17.69
N GLY A 57 0.91 8.22 -17.59
CA GLY A 57 1.61 7.24 -18.43
C GLY A 57 3.05 6.91 -18.03
N ALA A 58 3.53 7.38 -16.87
CA ALA A 58 4.87 7.06 -16.36
C ALA A 58 4.84 6.80 -14.85
N CYS A 59 5.83 6.08 -14.30
CA CYS A 59 5.92 5.79 -12.87
C CYS A 59 6.19 7.04 -12.02
N LYS A 60 6.80 8.09 -12.60
CA LYS A 60 6.98 9.42 -11.97
C LYS A 60 7.08 10.52 -13.02
N ARG A 61 6.70 11.76 -12.68
CA ARG A 61 6.64 12.86 -13.66
C ARG A 61 7.96 13.13 -14.38
N ARG A 62 9.07 13.03 -13.64
CA ARG A 62 10.41 13.37 -14.17
C ARG A 62 10.91 12.38 -15.23
N VAL A 63 10.30 11.19 -15.36
CA VAL A 63 10.76 10.18 -16.31
C VAL A 63 9.87 10.02 -17.53
N ILE A 64 8.83 10.85 -17.66
CA ILE A 64 8.01 10.92 -18.88
C ILE A 64 8.87 11.05 -20.16
N PRO A 65 9.95 11.86 -20.21
CA PRO A 65 10.78 11.95 -21.41
C PRO A 65 11.52 10.66 -21.79
N TYR A 66 11.56 9.67 -20.89
CA TYR A 66 12.25 8.38 -21.10
C TYR A 66 11.26 7.23 -21.33
N THR A 67 9.95 7.49 -21.35
CA THR A 67 8.96 6.48 -21.74
C THR A 67 8.80 6.44 -23.26
N ARG A 68 8.26 5.33 -23.77
CA ARG A 68 7.77 5.21 -25.13
C ARG A 68 6.24 5.11 -25.16
N GLU A 69 5.68 5.44 -26.32
CA GLU A 69 4.27 5.20 -26.62
C GLU A 69 3.95 3.70 -26.69
N LEU A 70 2.67 3.39 -26.48
CA LEU A 70 2.11 2.05 -26.68
C LEU A 70 1.97 1.75 -28.17
N TYR A 71 2.32 0.53 -28.55
CA TYR A 71 2.15 0.00 -29.90
C TYR A 71 1.11 -1.13 -29.93
N ASN A 72 0.57 -1.44 -31.11
CA ASN A 72 -0.46 -2.46 -31.28
C ASN A 72 -0.04 -3.88 -30.83
N HIS A 73 1.26 -4.16 -30.81
CA HIS A 73 1.78 -5.45 -30.38
C HIS A 73 1.92 -5.55 -28.85
N ASP A 74 1.88 -4.44 -28.11
CA ASP A 74 1.99 -4.44 -26.67
C ASP A 74 0.81 -5.20 -26.04
N LYS A 75 1.14 -6.23 -25.27
CA LYS A 75 0.14 -7.04 -24.58
C LYS A 75 0.11 -6.67 -23.11
N LYS A 76 -1.04 -6.20 -22.65
CA LYS A 76 -1.34 -6.06 -21.23
C LYS A 76 -1.69 -7.45 -20.67
N ASP A 77 -1.16 -7.76 -19.50
CA ASP A 77 -1.48 -8.99 -18.83
C ASP A 77 -2.92 -8.92 -18.26
N PRO A 78 -3.81 -9.86 -18.63
CA PRO A 78 -5.18 -9.87 -18.13
C PRO A 78 -5.29 -10.13 -16.62
N ALA A 79 -4.24 -10.68 -15.99
CA ALA A 79 -4.17 -10.90 -14.55
C ALA A 79 -3.62 -9.70 -13.78
N TRP A 80 -3.07 -8.67 -14.45
CA TRP A 80 -2.54 -7.49 -13.77
C TRP A 80 -3.63 -6.74 -12.99
N ARG A 81 -3.32 -6.33 -11.77
CA ARG A 81 -4.20 -5.55 -10.89
C ARG A 81 -3.39 -4.47 -10.18
N VAL A 82 -4.09 -3.40 -9.81
CA VAL A 82 -3.55 -2.36 -8.92
C VAL A 82 -3.24 -2.99 -7.56
N ALA A 83 -2.09 -2.63 -6.99
CA ALA A 83 -1.66 -3.03 -5.67
C ALA A 83 -2.69 -2.56 -4.62
N LYS A 84 -2.99 -3.41 -3.65
CA LYS A 84 -3.97 -3.09 -2.62
C LYS A 84 -3.40 -2.04 -1.66
N ASP A 85 -4.07 -0.89 -1.61
CA ASP A 85 -3.80 0.19 -0.66
C ASP A 85 -4.41 -0.14 0.73
N ASN A 86 -3.89 -1.19 1.36
CA ASN A 86 -4.16 -1.57 2.74
C ASN A 86 -3.97 -0.43 3.77
N LEU A 87 -3.14 0.60 3.53
CA LEU A 87 -3.08 1.76 4.42
C LEU A 87 -4.37 2.56 4.39
N SER A 88 -4.94 2.77 3.20
CA SER A 88 -6.26 3.39 3.07
C SER A 88 -7.33 2.57 3.80
N HIS A 89 -7.20 1.24 3.78
CA HIS A 89 -8.09 0.36 4.54
C HIS A 89 -7.91 0.50 6.06
N VAL A 90 -6.68 0.61 6.56
CA VAL A 90 -6.44 0.88 7.99
C VAL A 90 -7.04 2.22 8.41
N ARG A 91 -6.87 3.29 7.62
CA ARG A 91 -7.51 4.59 7.88
C ARG A 91 -9.03 4.48 7.91
N GLU A 92 -9.62 3.74 6.98
CA GLU A 92 -11.06 3.50 6.95
C GLU A 92 -11.55 2.76 8.21
N ILE A 93 -10.79 1.77 8.69
CA ILE A 93 -11.09 1.06 9.94
C ILE A 93 -11.05 2.02 11.13
N CYS A 94 -10.00 2.85 11.24
CA CYS A 94 -9.88 3.85 12.30
C CYS A 94 -11.04 4.86 12.28
N ASN A 95 -11.35 5.43 11.10
CA ASN A 95 -12.45 6.37 10.93
C ASN A 95 -13.80 5.75 11.31
N ASN A 96 -14.07 4.50 10.90
CA ASN A 96 -15.29 3.79 11.29
C ASN A 96 -15.38 3.60 12.81
N PHE A 97 -14.26 3.38 13.49
CA PHE A 97 -14.26 3.34 14.94
C PHE A 97 -14.57 4.72 15.50
N GLU A 98 -13.87 5.78 15.09
CA GLU A 98 -14.10 7.17 15.54
C GLU A 98 -15.55 7.63 15.34
N GLU A 99 -16.17 7.27 14.22
CA GLU A 99 -17.55 7.63 13.88
C GLU A 99 -18.63 6.78 14.61
N SER A 100 -18.22 5.78 15.39
CA SER A 100 -19.14 4.86 16.10
C SER A 100 -19.82 3.82 15.22
N ASN A 101 -19.25 3.54 14.04
CA ASN A 101 -19.75 2.52 13.13
C ASN A 101 -19.31 1.10 13.55
N ILE A 102 -18.21 0.96 14.30
CA ILE A 102 -17.71 -0.34 14.78
C ILE A 102 -17.35 -0.32 16.27
N SER A 103 -17.39 -1.51 16.89
CA SER A 103 -16.97 -1.74 18.29
C SER A 103 -15.46 -1.88 18.41
N ILE A 104 -14.93 -1.81 19.64
CA ILE A 104 -13.50 -2.04 19.92
C ILE A 104 -13.05 -3.47 19.54
N ASN A 105 -13.90 -4.47 19.73
CA ASN A 105 -13.61 -5.86 19.34
C ASN A 105 -13.53 -6.00 17.81
N GLU A 106 -14.42 -5.31 17.10
CA GLU A 106 -14.41 -5.31 15.63
C GLU A 106 -13.22 -4.52 15.08
N LEU A 107 -12.84 -3.43 15.73
CA LEU A 107 -11.62 -2.67 15.44
C LEU A 107 -10.37 -3.55 15.54
N ASP A 108 -10.13 -4.20 16.69
CA ASP A 108 -8.96 -5.06 16.88
C ASP A 108 -8.92 -6.20 15.86
N LYS A 109 -10.07 -6.85 15.64
CA LYS A 109 -10.19 -7.92 14.64
C LYS A 109 -9.81 -7.42 13.25
N ARG A 110 -10.37 -6.32 12.77
CA ARG A 110 -10.07 -5.81 11.43
C ARG A 110 -8.62 -5.35 11.27
N LEU A 111 -8.05 -4.72 12.30
CA LEU A 111 -6.63 -4.36 12.29
C LEU A 111 -5.73 -5.60 12.24
N SER A 112 -6.11 -6.69 12.90
CA SER A 112 -5.34 -7.96 12.87
C SER A 112 -5.32 -8.63 11.50
N GLU A 113 -6.34 -8.39 10.67
CA GLU A 113 -6.46 -8.95 9.32
C GLU A 113 -5.80 -8.06 8.25
N CYS A 114 -5.42 -6.83 8.60
CA CYS A 114 -4.79 -5.88 7.67
C CYS A 114 -3.30 -6.19 7.46
N LYS A 115 -2.91 -6.47 6.21
CA LYS A 115 -1.50 -6.54 5.83
C LYS A 115 -0.93 -5.14 5.62
N VAL A 116 -0.10 -4.66 6.53
CA VAL A 116 0.62 -3.38 6.38
C VAL A 116 2.08 -3.60 5.98
N PRO A 117 2.76 -2.56 5.46
CA PRO A 117 4.22 -2.56 5.32
C PRO A 117 4.97 -2.98 6.57
N ASP A 118 6.07 -3.71 6.40
CA ASP A 118 6.92 -4.21 7.48
C ASP A 118 7.36 -3.12 8.46
N HIS A 119 7.69 -1.92 7.96
CA HIS A 119 8.10 -0.80 8.80
C HIS A 119 6.95 -0.24 9.67
N MET A 120 5.69 -0.51 9.31
CA MET A 120 4.50 -0.12 10.08
C MET A 120 3.90 -1.28 10.89
N GLU A 121 4.24 -2.53 10.61
CA GLU A 121 3.75 -3.70 11.35
C GLU A 121 3.96 -3.53 12.85
N LYS A 122 5.14 -3.07 13.27
CA LYS A 122 5.45 -2.78 14.68
C LYS A 122 4.54 -1.70 15.29
N SER A 123 4.20 -0.67 14.52
CA SER A 123 3.33 0.42 14.97
C SER A 123 1.89 -0.06 15.12
N VAL A 124 1.40 -0.85 14.17
CA VAL A 124 0.06 -1.47 14.22
C VAL A 124 -0.03 -2.46 15.39
N ASP A 125 0.96 -3.33 15.57
CA ASP A 125 0.99 -4.30 16.67
C ASP A 125 1.00 -3.62 18.03
N LYS A 126 1.81 -2.55 18.18
CA LYS A 126 1.83 -1.77 19.42
C LYS A 126 0.46 -1.17 19.72
N ALA A 127 -0.18 -0.57 18.72
CA ALA A 127 -1.52 0.00 18.89
C ALA A 127 -2.55 -1.06 19.26
N ARG A 128 -2.51 -2.23 18.61
CA ARG A 128 -3.39 -3.36 18.96
C ARG A 128 -3.20 -3.84 20.39
N GLN A 129 -1.96 -3.94 20.88
CA GLN A 129 -1.68 -4.28 22.29
C GLN A 129 -2.23 -3.24 23.27
N GLU A 130 -2.21 -1.96 22.92
CA GLU A 130 -2.81 -0.90 23.74
C GLU A 130 -4.35 -0.96 23.70
N ILE A 131 -4.94 -1.20 22.53
CA ILE A 131 -6.38 -1.40 22.34
C ILE A 131 -6.87 -2.60 23.17
N GLU A 132 -6.16 -3.72 23.16
CA GLU A 132 -6.51 -4.91 23.95
C GLU A 132 -6.51 -4.61 25.45
N LYS A 133 -5.50 -3.87 25.94
CA LYS A 133 -5.45 -3.41 27.34
C LYS A 133 -6.64 -2.53 27.68
N ILE A 134 -6.96 -1.54 26.84
CA ILE A 134 -8.13 -0.67 27.05
C ILE A 134 -9.42 -1.50 27.07
N ASN A 135 -9.56 -2.45 26.16
CA ASN A 135 -10.73 -3.33 26.10
C ASN A 135 -10.92 -4.13 27.40
N PHE A 136 -9.84 -4.61 28.00
CA PHE A 136 -9.88 -5.43 29.22
C PHE A 136 -10.00 -4.62 30.51
N TYR A 137 -9.31 -3.48 30.61
CA TYR A 137 -9.18 -2.74 31.88
C TYR A 137 -10.10 -1.51 32.00
N THR A 138 -10.70 -1.04 30.90
CA THR A 138 -11.50 0.19 30.87
C THR A 138 -12.99 -0.11 30.67
N SER A 139 -13.86 0.70 31.28
CA SER A 139 -15.31 0.59 31.09
C SER A 139 -15.72 0.91 29.65
N VAL A 140 -16.76 0.26 29.14
CA VAL A 140 -17.26 0.43 27.76
C VAL A 140 -17.52 1.89 27.39
N TYR A 141 -17.93 2.72 28.36
CA TYR A 141 -18.19 4.14 28.16
C TYR A 141 -16.92 5.00 27.94
N LYS A 142 -15.75 4.52 28.36
CA LYS A 142 -14.46 5.23 28.25
C LYS A 142 -13.53 4.65 27.18
N GLN A 143 -13.73 3.39 26.80
CA GLN A 143 -12.88 2.69 25.83
C GLN A 143 -12.65 3.50 24.54
N ARG A 144 -13.71 4.13 24.02
CA ARG A 144 -13.63 4.95 22.81
C ARG A 144 -12.70 6.15 22.97
N GLU A 145 -12.89 6.94 24.02
CA GLU A 145 -12.08 8.13 24.29
C GLU A 145 -10.60 7.77 24.52
N GLU A 146 -10.33 6.60 25.08
CA GLU A 146 -8.97 6.12 25.33
C GLU A 146 -8.31 5.50 24.08
N VAL A 147 -9.08 4.89 23.17
CA VAL A 147 -8.55 4.28 21.93
C VAL A 147 -8.24 5.31 20.86
N ILE A 148 -9.04 6.37 20.71
CA ILE A 148 -8.83 7.38 19.65
C ILE A 148 -7.40 7.94 19.62
N PRO A 149 -6.81 8.35 20.77
CA PRO A 149 -5.41 8.76 20.80
C PRO A 149 -4.46 7.67 20.30
N VAL A 150 -4.68 6.40 20.66
CA VAL A 150 -3.83 5.28 20.20
C VAL A 150 -3.84 5.19 18.67
N LEU A 151 -5.03 5.30 18.05
CA LEU A 151 -5.18 5.26 16.60
C LEU A 151 -4.45 6.43 15.92
N HIS A 152 -4.54 7.64 16.47
CA HIS A 152 -3.83 8.81 15.93
C HIS A 152 -2.30 8.68 16.03
N HIS A 153 -1.78 7.90 17.00
CA HIS A 153 -0.34 7.65 17.14
C HIS A 153 0.18 6.51 16.24
N MET A 154 -0.69 5.76 15.53
CA MET A 154 -0.26 4.69 14.62
C MET A 154 0.56 5.21 13.43
N GLY A 155 0.48 6.51 13.12
CA GLY A 155 1.27 7.13 12.04
C GLY A 155 0.81 6.74 10.64
N ILE A 156 -0.47 6.36 10.49
CA ILE A 156 -1.10 5.92 9.24
C ILE A 156 -1.98 7.02 8.69
#